data_AF-A0A2K4ZE43-F1
#
_entry.id   AF-A0A2K4ZE43-F1
#
_cell.length_a   1.000
_cell.length_b   1.000
_cell.length_c   1.000
_cell.angle_alpha   90.00
_cell.angle_beta   90.00
_cell.angle_gamma   90.00
#
_symmetry.space_group_name_H-M   'P 1'
#
loop_
_entity.id
_entity.type
_entity.pdbx_description
1 polymer ?
#
loop_
_entity_poly.entity_id
_entity_poly.type
_entity_poly.pdbx_seq_one_letter_code
_entity_poly.pdbx_strand_id
1 'polypeptide(L)'
;MTQMSAGMKELASVMMGAMMLIIGMILACTTLFLAIATVIKGNTKTIAMMRVFGYSRKECSRALLGVYRPLAYVGFALGTGYQYGLLRLMVDVVFRDIEGVPVYEFDFPMMLLSLALFTIFYETVMYCFSDKIRKISVKEIMLE
;
A
#
# COMPACT_ATOMS: atom_id res chain seq x y z
N MET A 1 1.21 -7.23 -7.89
CA MET A 1 1.06 -8.69 -8.01
C MET A 1 -0.22 -9.07 -8.74
N THR A 2 -1.19 -8.15 -8.83
CA THR A 2 -2.46 -8.34 -9.56
C THR A 2 -2.27 -8.55 -11.06
N GLN A 3 -1.38 -7.77 -11.72
CA GLN A 3 -1.11 -7.95 -13.14
C GLN A 3 -0.43 -9.31 -13.45
N MET A 4 0.58 -9.70 -12.66
CA MET A 4 1.26 -10.99 -12.80
C MET A 4 0.30 -12.19 -12.62
N SER A 5 -0.67 -12.10 -11.70
CA SER A 5 -1.68 -13.15 -11.51
C SER A 5 -2.72 -13.23 -12.64
N ALA A 6 -2.97 -12.14 -13.37
CA ALA A 6 -3.93 -12.13 -14.47
C ALA A 6 -3.30 -12.63 -15.78
N GLY A 7 -2.05 -12.24 -16.06
CA GLY A 7 -1.36 -12.60 -17.30
C GLY A 7 -0.56 -13.91 -17.28
N MET A 8 -0.30 -14.53 -16.12
CA MET A 8 0.40 -15.82 -16.03
C MET A 8 -0.53 -17.04 -15.83
N LYS A 9 -1.80 -16.95 -16.22
CA LYS A 9 -2.69 -18.15 -16.22
C LYS A 9 -2.18 -19.28 -17.12
N GLU A 10 -1.37 -18.95 -18.12
CA GLU A 10 -0.79 -19.91 -19.09
C GLU A 10 0.58 -20.48 -18.67
N LEU A 11 1.29 -19.87 -17.71
CA LEU A 11 2.68 -20.23 -17.36
C LEU A 11 2.87 -20.74 -15.92
N ALA A 12 1.95 -20.43 -15.01
CA ALA A 12 2.03 -20.85 -13.61
C ALA A 12 0.67 -21.40 -13.11
N SER A 13 0.71 -22.49 -12.33
CA SER A 13 -0.50 -23.06 -11.72
C SER A 13 -1.27 -21.99 -10.95
N VAL A 14 -2.60 -21.93 -11.17
CA VAL A 14 -3.54 -21.01 -10.50
C VAL A 14 -3.34 -21.02 -8.98
N MET A 15 -2.98 -22.18 -8.41
CA MET A 15 -2.73 -22.37 -6.99
C MET A 15 -1.48 -21.63 -6.50
N MET A 16 -0.40 -21.60 -7.28
CA MET A 16 0.84 -20.89 -6.95
C MET A 16 0.64 -19.38 -6.98
N GLY A 17 -0.09 -18.87 -7.99
CA GLY A 17 -0.47 -17.46 -8.09
C GLY A 17 -1.32 -17.00 -6.90
N ALA A 18 -2.29 -17.83 -6.48
CA ALA A 18 -3.12 -17.55 -5.31
C ALA A 18 -2.30 -17.47 -4.01
N MET A 19 -1.37 -18.40 -3.80
CA MET A 19 -0.49 -18.39 -2.61
C MET A 19 0.37 -17.12 -2.55
N MET A 20 0.99 -16.72 -3.66
CA MET A 20 1.80 -15.51 -3.71
C MET A 20 0.96 -14.26 -3.44
N LEU A 21 -0.25 -14.16 -4.00
CA LEU A 21 -1.16 -13.05 -3.72
C LEU A 21 -1.53 -12.97 -2.24
N ILE A 22 -1.86 -14.08 -1.60
CA ILE A 22 -2.23 -14.11 -0.18
C ILE A 22 -1.06 -13.66 0.69
N ILE A 23 0.14 -14.21 0.47
CA ILE A 23 1.34 -13.85 1.25
C ILE A 23 1.66 -12.37 1.07
N GLY A 24 1.64 -11.87 -0.17
CA GLY A 24 1.88 -10.47 -0.46
C GLY A 24 0.86 -9.54 0.18
N MET A 25 -0.43 -9.94 0.18
CA MET A 25 -1.49 -9.18 0.83
C MET A 25 -1.29 -9.10 2.35
N ILE A 26 -0.97 -10.23 3.00
CA ILE A 26 -0.73 -10.27 4.44
C ILE A 26 0.47 -9.38 4.81
N LEU A 27 1.59 -9.50 4.08
CA LEU A 27 2.79 -8.68 4.32
C LEU A 27 2.51 -7.19 4.12
N ALA A 28 1.81 -6.82 3.04
CA ALA A 28 1.45 -5.44 2.78
C ALA A 28 0.59 -4.85 3.92
N CYS A 29 -0.41 -5.62 4.39
CA CYS A 29 -1.23 -5.24 5.51
C CYS A 29 -0.38 -5.03 6.78
N THR A 30 0.40 -6.03 7.20
CA THR A 30 1.16 -5.95 8.45
C THR A 30 2.18 -4.81 8.43
N THR A 31 2.88 -4.59 7.31
CA THR A 31 3.79 -3.47 7.14
C THR A 31 3.06 -2.12 7.23
N LEU A 32 1.90 -1.97 6.59
CA LEU A 32 1.11 -0.74 6.67
C LEU A 32 0.65 -0.46 8.10
N PHE A 33 0.13 -1.46 8.81
CA PHE A 33 -0.30 -1.32 10.21
C PHE A 33 0.87 -0.92 11.11
N LEU A 34 2.03 -1.58 10.98
CA LEU A 34 3.23 -1.26 11.75
C LEU A 34 3.77 0.13 11.44
N ALA A 35 3.82 0.53 10.18
CA ALA A 35 4.30 1.84 9.76
C ALA A 35 3.44 2.95 10.38
N ILE A 36 2.11 2.88 10.23
CA ILE A 36 1.20 3.90 10.77
C ILE A 36 1.25 3.91 12.31
N ALA A 37 1.24 2.74 12.96
CA ALA A 37 1.32 2.66 14.42
C ALA A 37 2.63 3.28 14.95
N THR A 38 3.76 3.00 14.29
CA THR A 38 5.07 3.57 14.64
C THR A 38 5.09 5.08 14.45
N VAL A 39 4.52 5.60 13.36
CA VAL A 39 4.44 7.03 13.09
C VAL A 39 3.59 7.76 14.13
N ILE A 40 2.43 7.19 14.49
CA ILE A 40 1.56 7.76 15.53
C ILE A 40 2.31 7.77 16.86
N LYS A 41 2.90 6.64 17.27
CA LYS A 41 3.62 6.52 18.54
C LYS A 41 4.82 7.48 18.60
N GLY A 42 5.60 7.56 17.53
CA GLY A 42 6.79 8.43 17.44
C GLY A 42 6.46 9.93 17.47
N ASN A 43 5.27 10.34 17.02
CA ASN A 43 4.84 11.74 17.00
C ASN A 43 3.84 12.10 18.09
N THR A 44 3.63 11.23 19.09
CA THR A 44 2.66 11.44 20.17
C THR A 44 2.86 12.76 20.90
N LYS A 45 4.12 13.14 21.20
CA LYS A 45 4.48 14.42 21.84
C LYS A 45 4.13 15.62 20.96
N THR A 46 4.44 15.56 19.67
CA THR A 46 4.08 16.61 18.68
C THR A 46 2.56 16.78 18.58
N ILE A 47 1.80 15.69 18.60
CA ILE A 47 0.33 15.72 18.59
C ILE A 47 -0.22 16.37 19.86
N ALA A 48 0.36 16.05 21.03
CA ALA A 48 -0.02 16.68 22.28
C ALA A 48 0.25 18.19 22.25
N MET A 49 1.42 18.61 21.75
CA MET A 49 1.79 20.02 21.61
C MET A 49 0.83 20.77 20.67
N MET A 50 0.49 20.20 19.50
CA MET A 50 -0.51 20.79 18.59
C MET A 50 -1.87 20.95 19.29
N ARG A 51 -2.29 20.00 20.12
CA ARG A 51 -3.55 20.13 20.88
C ARG A 51 -3.52 21.23 21.93
N VAL A 52 -2.38 21.46 22.59
CA VAL A 52 -2.22 22.58 23.54
C VAL A 52 -2.32 23.92 22.82
N PHE A 53 -1.83 24.01 21.57
CA PHE A 53 -2.00 25.19 20.72
C PHE A 53 -3.42 25.37 20.15
N GLY A 54 -4.38 24.51 20.52
CA GLY A 54 -5.79 24.64 20.13
C GLY A 54 -6.17 23.97 18.81
N TYR A 55 -5.25 23.24 18.16
CA TYR A 55 -5.57 22.50 16.94
C TYR A 55 -6.58 21.38 17.22
N SER A 56 -7.56 21.23 16.33
CA SER A 56 -8.55 20.17 16.44
C SER A 56 -7.93 18.79 16.18
N ARG A 57 -8.57 17.72 16.70
CA ARG A 57 -8.10 16.34 16.48
C ARG A 57 -8.06 15.95 15.00
N LYS A 58 -8.94 16.54 14.17
CA LYS A 58 -9.00 16.31 12.72
C LYS A 58 -7.79 16.94 12.02
N GLU A 59 -7.40 18.15 12.42
CA GLU A 59 -6.22 18.84 11.89
C GLU A 59 -4.93 18.12 12.26
N CYS A 60 -4.81 17.66 13.51
CA CYS A 60 -3.67 16.83 13.94
C CYS A 60 -3.56 15.55 13.09
N SER A 61 -4.68 14.85 12.88
CA SER A 61 -4.70 13.61 12.08
C SER A 61 -4.38 13.88 10.61
N ARG A 62 -4.87 14.98 10.04
CA ARG A 62 -4.62 15.35 8.65
C ARG A 62 -3.18 15.82 8.45
N ALA A 63 -2.58 16.53 9.39
CA ALA A 63 -1.17 16.92 9.34
C ALA A 63 -0.26 15.69 9.39
N LEU A 64 -0.59 14.70 10.23
CA LEU A 64 0.22 13.49 10.37
C LEU A 64 0.04 12.53 9.19
N LEU A 65 -1.19 12.15 8.86
CA LEU A 65 -1.49 11.11 7.86
C LEU A 65 -1.62 11.67 6.44
N GLY A 66 -1.84 12.98 6.28
CA GLY A 66 -2.08 13.60 4.98
C GLY A 66 -0.89 13.55 4.04
N VAL A 67 0.34 13.61 4.56
CA VAL A 67 1.58 13.45 3.78
C VAL A 67 1.71 12.05 3.17
N TYR A 68 1.15 11.02 3.81
CA TYR A 68 1.30 9.64 3.35
C TYR A 68 0.43 9.30 2.14
N ARG A 69 -0.69 10.01 1.94
CA ARG A 69 -1.60 9.79 0.80
C ARG A 69 -0.91 9.96 -0.57
N PRO A 70 -0.30 11.12 -0.90
CA PRO A 70 0.40 11.27 -2.18
C PRO A 70 1.56 10.28 -2.32
N LEU A 71 2.27 10.00 -1.23
CA LEU A 71 3.39 9.05 -1.22
C LEU A 71 2.93 7.63 -1.57
N ALA A 72 1.74 7.22 -1.12
CA ALA A 72 1.16 5.92 -1.42
C ALA A 72 0.81 5.76 -2.91
N TYR A 73 0.28 6.81 -3.55
CA TYR A 73 0.00 6.79 -4.99
C TYR A 73 1.29 6.73 -5.83
N VAL A 74 2.34 7.46 -5.42
CA VAL A 74 3.66 7.36 -6.05
C VAL A 74 4.22 5.94 -5.88
N GLY A 75 4.11 5.36 -4.69
CA GLY A 75 4.50 3.98 -4.43
C GLY A 75 3.76 2.97 -5.31
N PHE A 76 2.45 3.17 -5.54
CA PHE A 76 1.66 2.33 -6.44
C PHE A 76 2.15 2.42 -7.89
N ALA A 77 2.41 3.64 -8.39
CA ALA A 77 2.91 3.85 -9.74
C ALA A 77 4.28 3.20 -9.95
N LEU A 78 5.22 3.43 -9.02
CA LEU A 78 6.55 2.83 -9.04
C LEU A 78 6.50 1.31 -8.92
N GLY A 79 5.66 0.77 -8.03
CA GLY A 79 5.50 -0.67 -7.84
C GLY A 79 4.90 -1.37 -9.06
N THR A 80 3.93 -0.73 -9.73
CA THR A 80 3.34 -1.24 -10.98
C THR A 80 4.37 -1.24 -12.11
N GLY A 81 5.12 -0.14 -12.27
CA GLY A 81 6.21 -0.07 -13.24
C GLY A 81 7.31 -1.11 -13.00
N TYR A 82 7.70 -1.29 -11.73
CA TYR A 82 8.68 -2.30 -11.33
C TYR A 82 8.22 -3.73 -11.65
N GLN A 83 6.96 -4.07 -11.35
CA GLN A 83 6.41 -5.39 -11.65
C GLN A 83 6.36 -5.67 -13.15
N TYR A 84 5.89 -4.70 -13.94
CA TYR A 84 5.85 -4.84 -15.39
C TYR A 84 7.26 -4.98 -15.98
N GLY A 85 8.20 -4.15 -15.53
CA GLY A 85 9.59 -4.19 -15.99
C GLY A 85 10.29 -5.51 -15.68
N LEU A 86 10.11 -6.04 -14.46
CA LEU A 86 10.65 -7.35 -14.08
C LEU A 86 10.07 -8.47 -14.94
N LEU A 87 8.77 -8.47 -15.18
CA LEU A 87 8.12 -9.52 -15.97
C LEU A 87 8.61 -9.50 -17.41
N ARG A 88 8.70 -8.30 -18.01
CA ARG A 88 9.20 -8.12 -19.36
C ARG A 88 10.66 -8.55 -19.49
N LEU A 89 11.51 -8.19 -18.53
CA LEU A 89 12.91 -8.64 -18.50
C LEU A 89 12.99 -10.17 -18.39
N MET A 90 12.19 -10.78 -17.52
CA MET A 90 12.13 -12.23 -17.38
C MET A 90 11.76 -12.92 -18.69
N VAL A 91 10.74 -12.40 -19.40
CA VAL A 91 10.30 -12.94 -20.68
C VAL A 91 11.36 -12.74 -21.78
N ASP A 92 11.89 -11.52 -21.91
CA ASP A 92 12.82 -11.15 -22.98
C ASP A 92 14.22 -11.79 -22.82
N VAL A 93 14.66 -12.08 -21.58
CA VAL A 93 15.99 -12.63 -21.29
C VAL A 93 15.96 -14.14 -21.09
N VAL A 94 14.99 -14.68 -20.35
CA VAL A 94 14.98 -16.10 -19.95
C VAL A 94 14.28 -16.98 -20.98
N PHE A 95 13.26 -16.47 -21.68
CA PHE A 95 12.46 -17.24 -22.63
C PHE A 95 12.76 -16.92 -24.10
N ARG A 96 13.87 -16.22 -24.35
CA ARG A 96 14.23 -15.70 -25.69
C ARG A 96 14.36 -16.77 -26.78
N ASP A 97 14.67 -18.01 -26.39
CA ASP A 97 14.90 -19.14 -27.29
C ASP A 97 13.73 -20.15 -27.34
N ILE A 98 12.58 -19.82 -26.74
CA ILE A 98 11.37 -20.67 -26.76
C ILE A 98 10.33 -20.06 -27.70
N GLU A 99 9.95 -20.78 -28.77
CA GLU A 99 8.83 -20.38 -29.64
C GLU A 99 7.50 -20.51 -28.88
N GLY A 100 6.64 -19.48 -28.96
CA GLY A 100 5.30 -19.48 -28.32
C GLY A 100 5.18 -18.64 -27.05
N VAL A 101 6.17 -17.81 -26.73
CA VAL A 101 6.11 -16.90 -25.58
C VAL A 101 5.00 -15.87 -25.79
N PRO A 102 4.01 -15.78 -24.88
CA PRO A 102 2.92 -14.83 -25.00
C PRO A 102 3.46 -13.40 -24.88
N VAL A 103 3.10 -12.54 -25.82
CA VAL A 103 3.38 -11.10 -25.74
C VAL A 103 2.66 -10.55 -24.51
N TYR A 104 3.42 -10.17 -23.49
CA TYR A 104 2.84 -9.62 -22.26
C TYR A 104 2.43 -8.16 -22.50
N GLU A 105 1.18 -7.98 -22.92
CA GLU A 105 0.60 -6.64 -23.07
C GLU A 105 0.21 -6.06 -21.71
N PHE A 106 0.33 -4.74 -21.59
CA PHE A 106 -0.07 -4.05 -20.38
C PHE A 106 -1.58 -3.95 -20.29
N ASP A 107 -2.19 -4.76 -19.42
CA ASP A 107 -3.64 -4.68 -19.16
C ASP A 107 -3.99 -3.42 -18.36
N PHE A 108 -4.33 -2.35 -19.09
CA PHE A 108 -4.90 -1.12 -18.54
C PHE A 108 -6.17 -1.34 -17.70
N PRO A 109 -7.13 -2.21 -18.10
CA PRO A 109 -8.33 -2.44 -17.29
C PRO A 109 -8.01 -3.05 -15.92
N MET A 110 -7.09 -4.03 -15.88
CA MET A 110 -6.67 -4.64 -14.62
C MET A 110 -5.83 -3.70 -13.77
N MET A 111 -5.01 -2.83 -14.38
CA MET A 111 -4.32 -1.78 -13.65
C MET A 111 -5.34 -0.88 -12.94
N LEU A 112 -6.35 -0.38 -13.66
CA LEU A 112 -7.38 0.50 -13.09
C LEU A 112 -8.18 -0.17 -11.98
N LEU A 113 -8.57 -1.44 -12.16
CA LEU A 113 -9.23 -2.21 -11.11
C LEU A 113 -8.36 -2.33 -9.86
N SER A 114 -7.08 -2.63 -10.02
CA SER A 114 -6.15 -2.75 -8.90
C SER A 114 -5.89 -1.41 -8.20
N LEU A 115 -5.85 -0.31 -8.94
CA LEU A 115 -5.74 1.04 -8.40
C LEU A 115 -6.99 1.41 -7.58
N ALA A 116 -8.18 1.08 -8.08
CA ALA A 116 -9.43 1.32 -7.36
C ALA A 116 -9.47 0.52 -6.04
N LEU A 117 -9.15 -0.77 -6.07
CA LEU A 117 -9.09 -1.62 -4.89
C LEU A 117 -8.05 -1.12 -3.87
N PHE A 118 -6.85 -0.76 -4.34
CA PHE A 118 -5.81 -0.18 -3.51
C PHE A 118 -6.28 1.11 -2.83
N THR A 119 -6.90 2.00 -3.59
CA THR A 119 -7.40 3.28 -3.07
C THR A 119 -8.46 3.07 -2.00
N ILE A 120 -9.47 2.23 -2.25
CA ILE A 120 -10.52 1.93 -1.28
C ILE A 120 -9.93 1.32 0.00
N PHE A 121 -9.04 0.34 -0.13
CA PHE A 121 -8.42 -0.33 1.00
C PHE A 121 -7.56 0.63 1.83
N TYR A 122 -6.67 1.38 1.15
CA TYR A 122 -5.78 2.33 1.81
C TYR A 122 -6.54 3.42 2.56
N GLU A 123 -7.59 3.97 1.94
CA GLU A 123 -8.38 5.04 2.55
C GLU A 123 -9.22 4.53 3.73
N THR A 124 -9.69 3.29 3.67
CA THR A 124 -10.36 2.60 4.79
C THR A 124 -9.41 2.44 5.98
N VAL A 125 -8.17 1.99 5.74
CA VAL A 125 -7.16 1.84 6.79
C VAL A 125 -6.80 3.20 7.39
N MET A 126 -6.56 4.21 6.56
CA MET A 126 -6.25 5.57 7.02
C MET A 126 -7.39 6.18 7.84
N TYR A 127 -8.64 5.94 7.45
CA TYR A 127 -9.81 6.37 8.22
C TYR A 127 -9.87 5.67 9.59
N CYS A 128 -9.65 4.36 9.63
CA CYS A 128 -9.63 3.59 10.88
C CYS A 128 -8.54 4.11 11.85
N PHE A 129 -7.35 4.42 11.35
CA PHE A 129 -6.27 4.97 12.17
C PHE A 129 -6.52 6.42 12.58
N SER A 130 -7.17 7.22 11.74
CA SER A 130 -7.60 8.58 12.09
C SER A 130 -8.56 8.57 13.29
N ASP A 131 -9.48 7.60 13.35
CA ASP A 131 -10.34 7.42 14.52
C ASP A 131 -9.55 6.98 15.76
N LYS A 132 -8.53 6.14 15.57
CA LYS A 132 -7.63 5.71 16.66
C LYS A 132 -6.85 6.90 17.25
N ILE A 133 -6.32 7.80 16.41
CA ILE A 133 -5.67 9.05 16.85
C ILE A 133 -6.67 9.96 17.58
N ARG A 134 -7.93 9.98 17.12
CA ARG A 134 -9.02 10.71 17.80
C ARG A 134 -9.28 10.20 19.20
N LYS A 135 -8.99 8.94 19.54
CA LYS A 135 -9.21 8.38 20.89
C LYS A 135 -8.03 8.60 21.84
N ILE A 136 -6.84 8.91 21.34
CA ILE A 136 -5.66 9.22 22.16
C ILE A 136 -5.98 10.41 23.08
N SER A 137 -5.88 10.22 24.39
CA SER A 137 -6.17 11.24 25.41
C SER A 137 -4.93 12.12 25.66
N VAL A 138 -5.10 13.44 25.78
CA VAL A 138 -3.96 14.38 25.99
C VAL A 138 -3.41 14.26 27.41
N LYS A 139 -4.29 13.99 28.37
CA LYS A 139 -3.95 13.97 29.80
C LYS A 139 -2.95 12.86 30.13
N GLU A 140 -3.06 11.71 29.48
CA GLU A 140 -2.22 10.55 29.72
C GLU A 140 -0.80 10.72 29.15
N ILE A 141 -0.64 11.53 28.10
CA ILE A 141 0.66 11.79 27.45
C ILE A 141 1.46 12.90 28.15
N MET A 142 0.79 13.91 28.71
CA MET A 142 1.49 14.99 29.42
C MET A 142 1.97 14.59 30.82
N LEU A 143 1.52 13.44 31.33
CA LEU A 143 1.91 12.85 32.61
C LEU A 143 3.07 11.84 32.48
N GLU A 144 3.52 11.54 31.25
CA GLU A 144 4.70 10.71 30.92
C GLU A 144 5.87 11.58 30.44
#